data_AF-A0A8S1LPM8-F1
#
_entry.id   AF-A0A8S1LPM8-F1
#
_cell.length_a   1.000
_cell.length_b   1.000
_cell.length_c   1.000
_cell.angle_alpha   90.00
_cell.angle_beta   90.00
_cell.angle_gamma   90.00
#
_symmetry.space_group_name_H-M   'P 1'
#
loop_
_entity.id
_entity.type
_entity.pdbx_description
1 polymer ?
#
loop_
_entity_poly.entity_id
_entity_poly.type
_entity_poly.pdbx_seq_one_letter_code
_entity_poly.pdbx_strand_id
1 'polypeptide(L)'
;MSGEIQNRKSKLVPLTLEFFSAVTKLEEGFHFKVLDKSKINTLIQKYAQLVEFYDFQKDPIKNYFLDKIQFVLSRPDTIKSMFQQDPIEEENEIQSLNNLQVPKLMTVSRAPSITEQIDRKNVLKGLEFNENHQKSRGQQMNLTLQIQMHKKEQEPSLNKLMSDYKSETEKMDQYIQSEMKIQTDAVQLKLEQRKKKLINQQNRLFRTEASDDESTPQLQPFD
;
A
#
# COMPACT_ATOMS: atom_id res chain seq x y z
N MET A 1 -17.15 -29.53 -30.92
CA MET A 1 -17.44 -28.56 -29.85
C MET A 1 -16.62 -27.27 -30.03
N SER A 2 -16.78 -26.56 -31.16
CA SER A 2 -15.89 -25.44 -31.54
C SER A 2 -16.60 -24.10 -31.76
N GLY A 3 -17.90 -24.01 -31.43
CA GLY A 3 -18.73 -22.84 -31.72
C GLY A 3 -18.74 -21.75 -30.64
N GLU A 4 -18.46 -22.07 -29.37
CA GLU A 4 -18.60 -21.09 -28.27
C GLU A 4 -17.36 -20.20 -28.05
N ILE A 5 -16.18 -20.62 -28.51
CA ILE A 5 -14.92 -19.89 -28.29
C ILE A 5 -14.84 -18.65 -29.20
N GLN A 6 -15.47 -18.68 -30.38
CA GLN A 6 -15.41 -17.55 -31.32
C GLN A 6 -16.29 -16.36 -30.90
N ASN A 7 -17.33 -16.57 -30.09
CA ASN A 7 -18.27 -15.50 -29.71
C ASN A 7 -17.81 -14.66 -28.51
N ARG A 8 -16.76 -15.07 -27.78
CA ARG A 8 -16.16 -14.27 -26.69
C ARG A 8 -15.03 -13.34 -27.16
N LYS A 9 -14.43 -13.62 -28.33
CA LYS A 9 -13.34 -12.81 -28.91
C LYS A 9 -13.78 -11.40 -29.32
N SER A 10 -15.05 -11.21 -29.64
CA SER A 10 -15.60 -9.94 -30.17
C SER A 10 -16.06 -8.95 -29.11
N LYS A 11 -16.01 -9.30 -27.81
CA LYS A 11 -16.46 -8.43 -26.70
C LYS A 11 -15.34 -7.87 -25.83
N LEU A 12 -14.09 -8.26 -26.05
CA LEU A 12 -12.97 -7.79 -25.23
C LEU A 12 -12.54 -6.41 -25.71
N VAL A 13 -12.81 -5.40 -24.87
CA VAL A 13 -12.34 -4.04 -25.08
C VAL A 13 -10.80 -4.06 -25.08
N PRO A 14 -10.13 -3.53 -26.11
CA PRO A 14 -8.68 -3.45 -26.13
C PRO A 14 -8.19 -2.59 -24.96
N LEU A 15 -7.22 -3.12 -24.19
CA LEU A 15 -6.61 -2.38 -23.09
C LEU A 15 -5.76 -1.24 -23.65
N THR A 16 -6.24 -0.01 -23.48
CA THR A 16 -5.54 1.20 -23.92
C THR A 16 -4.58 1.71 -22.84
N LEU A 17 -3.59 2.52 -23.22
CA LEU A 17 -2.69 3.18 -22.26
C LEU A 17 -3.47 4.07 -21.28
N GLU A 18 -4.54 4.71 -21.76
CA GLU A 18 -5.43 5.54 -20.94
C GLU A 18 -6.12 4.72 -19.84
N PHE A 19 -6.47 3.47 -20.12
CA PHE A 19 -7.04 2.56 -19.14
C PHE A 19 -6.08 2.33 -17.96
N PHE A 20 -4.83 1.98 -18.25
CA PHE A 20 -3.82 1.75 -17.22
C PHE A 20 -3.51 3.04 -16.45
N SER A 21 -3.45 4.19 -17.12
CA SER A 21 -3.28 5.48 -16.45
C SER A 21 -4.41 5.78 -15.46
N ALA A 22 -5.65 5.45 -15.82
CA ALA A 22 -6.79 5.60 -14.92
C ALA A 22 -6.72 4.66 -13.70
N VAL A 23 -6.27 3.41 -13.90
CA VAL A 23 -6.06 2.45 -12.80
C VAL A 23 -4.97 2.93 -11.86
N THR A 24 -3.82 3.36 -12.37
CA THR A 24 -2.70 3.85 -11.55
C THR A 24 -3.10 5.06 -10.71
N LYS A 25 -3.84 6.02 -11.27
CA LYS A 25 -4.34 7.18 -10.51
C LYS A 25 -5.29 6.78 -9.37
N LEU A 26 -6.14 5.78 -9.60
CA LEU A 26 -7.02 5.24 -8.57
C LEU A 26 -6.24 4.47 -7.49
N GLU A 27 -5.21 3.71 -7.89
CA GLU A 27 -4.31 3.00 -6.97
C GLU A 27 -3.55 3.98 -6.06
N GLU A 28 -2.95 5.02 -6.63
CA GLU A 28 -2.30 6.08 -5.86
C GLU A 28 -3.28 6.69 -4.86
N GLY A 29 -4.48 7.05 -5.31
CA GLY A 29 -5.54 7.55 -4.44
C GLY A 29 -5.88 6.60 -3.28
N PHE A 30 -5.85 5.29 -3.53
CA PHE A 30 -6.15 4.25 -2.54
C PHE A 30 -5.05 4.07 -1.48
N HIS A 31 -3.79 4.22 -1.89
CA HIS A 31 -2.64 4.05 -1.00
C HIS A 31 -2.40 5.28 -0.11
N PHE A 32 -2.70 6.49 -0.60
CA PHE A 32 -2.43 7.72 0.13
C PHE A 32 -3.63 8.25 0.94
N LYS A 33 -4.87 7.91 0.57
CA LYS A 33 -6.09 8.47 1.20
C LYS A 33 -7.18 7.42 1.38
N VAL A 34 -8.10 7.67 2.32
CA VAL A 34 -9.36 6.92 2.40
C VAL A 34 -10.19 7.26 1.15
N LEU A 35 -10.40 6.29 0.27
CA LEU A 35 -11.21 6.47 -0.94
C LEU A 35 -12.70 6.31 -0.66
N ASP A 36 -13.51 7.07 -1.38
CA ASP A 36 -14.96 6.91 -1.40
C ASP A 36 -15.35 5.53 -1.96
N LYS A 37 -16.44 4.96 -1.44
CA LYS A 37 -17.03 3.67 -1.87
C LYS A 37 -17.14 3.54 -3.39
N SER A 38 -17.57 4.61 -4.07
CA SER A 38 -17.69 4.66 -5.54
C SER A 38 -16.36 4.46 -6.27
N LYS A 39 -15.28 5.07 -5.77
CA LYS A 39 -13.94 4.95 -6.37
C LYS A 39 -13.33 3.57 -6.13
N ILE A 40 -13.57 2.98 -4.96
CA ILE A 40 -13.16 1.61 -4.64
C ILE A 40 -13.86 0.62 -5.58
N ASN A 41 -15.17 0.75 -5.75
CA ASN A 41 -15.93 -0.10 -6.68
C ASN A 41 -15.44 0.05 -8.12
N THR A 42 -15.16 1.29 -8.55
CA THR A 42 -14.60 1.55 -9.87
C THR A 42 -13.23 0.87 -10.05
N LEU A 43 -12.36 0.92 -9.04
CA LEU A 43 -11.06 0.25 -9.07
C LEU A 43 -11.19 -1.27 -9.16
N ILE A 44 -12.08 -1.87 -8.37
CA ILE A 44 -12.35 -3.32 -8.41
C ILE A 44 -12.88 -3.73 -9.80
N GLN A 45 -13.81 -2.96 -10.37
CA GLN A 45 -14.33 -3.22 -11.72
C GLN A 45 -13.23 -3.16 -12.79
N LYS A 46 -12.28 -2.23 -12.66
CA LYS A 46 -11.14 -2.14 -13.59
C LYS A 46 -10.21 -3.34 -13.45
N TYR A 47 -9.93 -3.80 -12.24
CA TYR A 47 -9.17 -5.04 -12.06
C TYR A 47 -9.92 -6.26 -12.59
N ALA A 48 -11.23 -6.34 -12.40
CA ALA A 48 -12.04 -7.44 -12.93
C ALA A 48 -11.96 -7.49 -14.47
N GLN A 49 -12.00 -6.33 -15.14
CA GLN A 49 -11.78 -6.24 -16.60
C GLN A 49 -10.40 -6.74 -17.03
N LEU A 50 -9.36 -6.46 -16.24
CA LEU A 50 -8.01 -7.00 -16.49
C LEU A 50 -7.97 -8.52 -16.29
N VAL A 51 -8.58 -9.03 -15.22
CA VAL A 51 -8.69 -10.47 -14.97
C VAL A 51 -9.39 -11.17 -16.13
N GLU A 52 -10.52 -10.65 -16.60
CA GLU A 52 -11.26 -11.22 -17.74
C GLU A 52 -10.40 -11.24 -19.02
N PHE A 53 -9.68 -10.14 -19.29
CA PHE A 53 -8.81 -10.05 -20.46
C PHE A 53 -7.66 -11.06 -20.41
N TYR A 54 -6.97 -11.18 -19.27
CA TYR A 54 -5.84 -12.09 -19.12
C TYR A 54 -6.27 -13.55 -18.91
N ASP A 55 -7.43 -13.80 -18.32
CA ASP A 55 -8.03 -15.13 -18.26
C ASP A 55 -8.36 -15.66 -19.66
N PHE A 56 -8.87 -14.79 -20.53
CA PHE A 56 -9.09 -15.13 -21.94
C PHE A 56 -7.78 -15.50 -22.67
N GLN A 57 -6.69 -14.78 -22.39
CA GLN A 57 -5.38 -15.08 -22.95
C GLN A 57 -4.68 -16.27 -22.27
N LYS A 58 -5.27 -16.83 -21.22
CA LYS A 58 -4.67 -17.84 -20.35
C LYS A 58 -3.34 -17.40 -19.74
N ASP A 59 -3.19 -16.10 -19.52
CA ASP A 59 -1.99 -15.51 -18.94
C ASP A 59 -2.05 -15.64 -17.40
N PRO A 60 -1.00 -16.17 -16.73
CA PRO A 60 -0.94 -16.25 -15.28
C PRO A 60 -0.99 -14.88 -14.58
N ILE A 61 -0.73 -13.77 -15.27
CA ILE A 61 -0.81 -12.42 -14.71
C ILE A 61 -2.21 -12.08 -14.17
N LYS A 62 -3.26 -12.80 -14.60
CA LYS A 62 -4.60 -12.67 -14.00
C LYS A 62 -4.59 -12.89 -12.47
N ASN A 63 -3.71 -13.76 -11.98
CA ASN A 63 -3.58 -14.06 -10.55
C ASN A 63 -3.10 -12.83 -9.77
N TYR A 64 -2.19 -12.03 -10.35
CA TYR A 64 -1.76 -10.76 -9.77
C TYR A 64 -2.93 -9.79 -9.59
N PHE A 65 -3.83 -9.69 -10.58
CA PHE A 65 -4.99 -8.82 -10.48
C PHE A 65 -6.07 -9.37 -9.53
N LEU A 66 -6.21 -10.69 -9.40
CA LEU A 66 -7.04 -11.30 -8.37
C LEU A 66 -6.52 -10.98 -6.96
N ASP A 67 -5.20 -11.08 -6.75
CA ASP A 67 -4.57 -10.72 -5.49
C ASP A 67 -4.77 -9.24 -5.16
N LYS A 68 -4.75 -8.36 -6.18
CA LYS A 68 -5.07 -6.93 -6.02
C LYS A 68 -6.51 -6.69 -5.59
N ILE A 69 -7.49 -7.40 -6.19
CA ILE A 69 -8.89 -7.31 -5.77
C ILE A 69 -9.03 -7.78 -4.31
N GLN A 70 -8.43 -8.92 -3.97
CA GLN A 70 -8.47 -9.44 -2.61
C GLN A 70 -7.83 -8.47 -1.61
N PHE A 71 -6.69 -7.87 -1.97
CA PHE A 71 -6.03 -6.86 -1.15
C PHE A 71 -6.95 -5.66 -0.88
N VAL A 72 -7.59 -5.11 -1.93
CA VAL A 72 -8.51 -3.96 -1.79
C VAL A 72 -9.68 -4.29 -0.86
N LEU A 73 -10.27 -5.48 -1.00
CA LEU A 73 -11.41 -5.94 -0.20
C LEU A 73 -11.04 -6.30 1.24
N SER A 74 -9.80 -6.74 1.48
CA SER A 74 -9.33 -7.12 2.82
C SER A 74 -9.06 -5.92 3.74
N ARG A 75 -8.95 -4.70 3.18
CA ARG A 75 -8.61 -3.52 3.99
C ARG A 75 -9.77 -3.14 4.92
N PRO A 76 -9.50 -2.90 6.21
CA PRO A 76 -10.54 -2.53 7.17
C PRO A 76 -11.23 -1.22 6.82
N ASP A 77 -10.52 -0.29 6.16
CA ASP A 77 -11.10 0.99 5.70
C ASP A 77 -12.12 0.78 4.58
N THR A 78 -11.79 -0.10 3.62
CA THR A 78 -12.70 -0.52 2.55
C THR A 78 -13.94 -1.18 3.11
N ILE A 79 -13.73 -2.13 4.03
CA ILE A 79 -14.80 -2.85 4.73
C ILE A 79 -15.72 -1.84 5.42
N LYS A 80 -15.16 -0.95 6.24
CA LYS A 80 -15.94 0.10 6.93
C LYS A 80 -16.72 0.99 5.94
N SER A 81 -16.12 1.38 4.82
CA SER A 81 -16.79 2.18 3.79
C SER A 81 -17.91 1.41 3.07
N MET A 82 -17.79 0.09 2.94
CA MET A 82 -18.84 -0.74 2.34
C MET A 82 -20.01 -0.99 3.30
N PHE A 83 -19.73 -1.12 4.60
CA PHE A 83 -20.73 -1.36 5.67
C PHE A 83 -21.37 -0.08 6.23
N GLN A 84 -20.78 1.10 6.00
CA GLN A 84 -21.47 2.38 6.18
C GLN A 84 -22.55 2.50 5.11
N GLN A 85 -23.74 2.00 5.43
CA GLN A 85 -24.95 2.30 4.67
C GLN A 85 -25.25 3.79 4.81
N ASP A 86 -25.52 4.45 3.69
CA ASP A 86 -26.25 5.71 3.70
C ASP A 86 -27.61 5.47 4.39
N PRO A 87 -28.02 6.29 5.37
CA PRO A 87 -29.24 6.06 6.17
C PRO A 87 -30.55 6.36 5.40
N ILE A 88 -30.67 5.96 4.13
CA ILE A 88 -31.80 6.39 3.28
C ILE A 88 -32.58 5.23 2.62
N GLU A 89 -32.15 3.96 2.67
CA GLU A 89 -32.90 2.88 1.98
C GLU A 89 -33.22 1.65 2.84
N GLU A 90 -33.42 1.81 4.15
CA GLU A 90 -33.88 0.73 5.05
C GLU A 90 -35.33 0.89 5.56
N GLU A 91 -36.19 1.64 4.87
CA GLU A 91 -37.62 1.68 5.25
C GLU A 91 -38.49 0.57 4.62
N ASN A 92 -37.96 -0.31 3.75
CA ASN A 92 -38.78 -1.33 3.09
C ASN A 92 -38.53 -2.80 3.47
N GLU A 93 -37.57 -3.14 4.34
CA GLU A 93 -37.34 -4.55 4.73
C GLU A 93 -37.56 -4.87 6.22
N ILE A 94 -37.87 -3.89 7.06
CA ILE A 94 -38.06 -4.14 8.52
C ILE A 94 -39.50 -4.59 8.87
N GLN A 95 -40.42 -4.69 7.90
CA GLN A 95 -41.78 -5.20 8.17
C GLN A 95 -41.90 -6.73 8.30
N SER A 96 -40.83 -7.50 8.07
CA SER A 96 -40.92 -8.97 8.04
C SER A 96 -40.45 -9.71 9.30
N LEU A 97 -39.97 -9.03 10.36
CA LEU A 97 -39.37 -9.72 11.53
C LEU A 97 -40.01 -9.45 12.91
N ASN A 98 -41.09 -8.67 13.00
CA ASN A 98 -41.69 -8.30 14.30
C ASN A 98 -42.82 -9.22 14.81
N ASN A 99 -42.93 -10.47 14.33
CA ASN A 99 -43.95 -11.42 14.80
C ASN A 99 -43.39 -12.60 15.62
N LEU A 100 -42.48 -12.36 16.56
CA LEU A 100 -42.32 -13.26 17.71
C LEU A 100 -42.62 -12.52 19.01
N GLN A 101 -43.89 -12.64 19.43
CA GLN A 101 -44.35 -12.28 20.77
C GLN A 101 -43.50 -13.00 21.82
N VAL A 102 -42.92 -12.22 22.72
CA VAL A 102 -42.37 -12.70 23.99
C VAL A 102 -43.54 -12.95 24.95
N PRO A 103 -43.76 -14.17 25.46
CA PRO A 103 -44.78 -14.39 26.49
C PRO A 103 -44.32 -13.83 27.84
N LYS A 104 -45.23 -13.06 28.46
CA LYS A 104 -45.17 -12.54 29.83
C LYS A 104 -44.72 -13.61 30.83
N LEU A 105 -43.78 -13.23 31.70
CA LEU A 105 -43.50 -13.89 32.98
C LEU A 105 -44.80 -14.02 33.79
N MET A 106 -45.34 -15.25 33.89
CA MET A 106 -46.29 -15.60 34.93
C MET A 106 -45.56 -16.29 36.08
N THR A 107 -45.60 -15.64 37.23
CA THR A 107 -45.34 -16.24 38.54
C THR A 107 -46.42 -17.28 38.85
N VAL A 108 -46.06 -18.53 39.12
CA VAL A 108 -46.94 -19.47 39.84
C VAL A 108 -46.15 -20.26 40.89
N SER A 109 -46.80 -20.32 42.04
CA SER A 109 -46.43 -20.92 43.31
C SER A 109 -46.09 -22.42 43.26
N ARG A 110 -45.36 -22.83 44.29
CA ARG A 110 -44.80 -24.15 44.61
C ARG A 110 -45.84 -25.05 45.29
N ALA A 111 -46.10 -26.25 44.75
CA ALA A 111 -46.47 -27.47 45.50
C ALA A 111 -46.54 -28.73 44.59
N PRO A 112 -46.41 -29.95 45.14
CA PRO A 112 -45.66 -31.05 44.52
C PRO A 112 -46.52 -32.25 44.04
N SER A 113 -46.01 -33.06 43.12
CA SER A 113 -45.81 -34.52 43.29
C SER A 113 -45.54 -35.26 41.96
N ILE A 114 -44.46 -36.03 41.97
CA ILE A 114 -44.32 -37.43 41.50
C ILE A 114 -45.06 -37.79 40.21
N THR A 115 -44.33 -37.91 39.09
CA THR A 115 -44.22 -39.21 38.39
C THR A 115 -43.00 -39.25 37.49
N GLU A 116 -42.27 -40.34 37.61
CA GLU A 116 -41.06 -40.70 36.89
C GLU A 116 -41.31 -40.81 35.39
N GLN A 117 -40.63 -39.97 34.61
CA GLN A 117 -40.13 -40.30 33.27
C GLN A 117 -39.08 -39.25 32.92
N ILE A 118 -37.94 -39.31 33.63
CA ILE A 118 -36.76 -38.53 33.24
C ILE A 118 -36.28 -39.11 31.92
N ASP A 119 -36.59 -38.37 30.87
CA ASP A 119 -36.22 -38.61 29.49
C ASP A 119 -34.69 -38.75 29.35
N ARG A 120 -34.20 -39.99 29.40
CA ARG A 120 -32.78 -40.35 29.29
C ARG A 120 -32.13 -39.79 28.01
N LYS A 121 -32.92 -39.40 27.00
CA LYS A 121 -32.42 -38.77 25.77
C LYS A 121 -31.95 -37.32 25.97
N ASN A 122 -32.48 -36.59 26.95
CA ASN A 122 -32.12 -35.17 27.15
C ASN A 122 -30.86 -34.99 28.00
N VAL A 123 -30.59 -35.90 28.95
CA VAL A 123 -29.35 -35.90 29.75
C VAL A 123 -28.13 -36.28 28.89
N LEU A 124 -28.30 -37.21 27.94
CA LEU A 124 -27.24 -37.62 27.02
C LEU A 124 -26.82 -36.50 26.07
N LYS A 125 -27.80 -35.75 25.52
CA LYS A 125 -27.52 -34.57 24.68
C LYS A 125 -26.80 -33.45 25.45
N GLY A 126 -27.11 -33.25 26.73
CA GLY A 126 -26.43 -32.25 27.56
C GLY A 126 -24.95 -32.56 27.84
N LEU A 127 -24.59 -33.85 27.93
CA LEU A 127 -23.21 -34.30 28.10
C LEU A 127 -22.39 -34.18 26.80
N GLU A 128 -22.99 -34.53 25.64
CA GLU A 128 -22.34 -34.40 24.33
C GLU A 128 -22.07 -32.94 23.94
N PHE A 129 -22.96 -32.00 24.31
CA PHE A 129 -22.74 -30.56 24.08
C PHE A 129 -21.56 -30.01 24.90
N ASN A 130 -21.31 -30.54 26.10
CA ASN A 130 -20.23 -30.09 26.98
C ASN A 130 -18.85 -30.59 26.52
N GLU A 131 -18.74 -31.84 26.05
CA GLU A 131 -17.50 -32.37 25.47
C GLU A 131 -17.11 -31.66 24.17
N ASN A 132 -18.08 -31.34 23.30
CA ASN A 132 -17.83 -30.60 22.07
C ASN A 132 -17.41 -29.15 22.34
N HIS A 133 -17.94 -28.52 23.39
CA HIS A 133 -17.49 -27.19 23.82
C HIS A 133 -16.10 -27.18 24.46
N GLN A 134 -15.71 -28.22 25.21
CA GLN A 134 -14.33 -28.34 25.70
C GLN A 134 -13.33 -28.59 24.57
N LYS A 135 -13.65 -29.47 23.61
CA LYS A 135 -12.80 -29.71 22.43
C LYS A 135 -12.63 -28.45 21.59
N SER A 136 -13.72 -27.70 21.36
CA SER A 136 -13.69 -26.42 20.64
C SER A 136 -12.83 -25.36 21.36
N ARG A 137 -12.96 -25.26 22.70
CA ARG A 137 -12.09 -24.37 23.49
C ARG A 137 -10.62 -24.77 23.44
N GLY A 138 -10.31 -26.07 23.49
CA GLY A 138 -8.95 -26.58 23.34
C GLY A 138 -8.35 -26.25 21.97
N GLN A 139 -9.14 -26.39 20.91
CA GLN A 139 -8.74 -26.03 19.55
C GLN A 139 -8.50 -24.52 19.39
N GLN A 140 -9.39 -23.67 19.91
CA GLN A 140 -9.19 -22.21 19.90
C GLN A 140 -7.94 -21.79 20.68
N MET A 141 -7.70 -22.38 21.85
CA MET A 141 -6.51 -22.09 22.65
C MET A 141 -5.22 -22.52 21.92
N ASN A 142 -5.23 -23.69 21.27
CA ASN A 142 -4.10 -24.18 20.48
C ASN A 142 -3.80 -23.24 19.29
N LEU A 143 -4.84 -22.82 18.56
CA LEU A 143 -4.70 -21.89 17.44
C LEU A 143 -4.14 -20.54 17.90
N THR A 144 -4.60 -20.03 19.04
CA THR A 144 -4.13 -18.77 19.63
C THR A 144 -2.65 -18.84 20.02
N LEU A 145 -2.22 -19.97 20.60
CA LEU A 145 -0.82 -20.23 20.94
C LEU A 145 0.07 -20.31 19.70
N GLN A 146 -0.37 -21.01 18.64
CA GLN A 146 0.36 -21.06 17.38
C GLN A 146 0.51 -19.67 16.74
N ILE A 147 -0.56 -18.86 16.74
CA ILE A 147 -0.54 -17.48 16.24
C ILE A 147 0.45 -16.63 17.05
N GLN A 148 0.46 -16.74 18.37
CA GLN A 148 1.42 -16.00 19.21
C GLN A 148 2.86 -16.45 19.00
N MET A 149 3.10 -17.74 18.83
CA MET A 149 4.44 -18.27 18.54
C MET A 149 4.97 -17.75 17.21
N HIS A 150 4.19 -17.87 16.14
CA HIS A 150 4.59 -17.35 14.82
C HIS A 150 4.78 -15.83 14.84
N LYS A 151 3.96 -15.08 15.59
CA LYS A 151 4.15 -13.63 15.74
C LYS A 151 5.46 -13.28 16.44
N LYS A 152 5.84 -14.03 17.49
CA LYS A 152 7.13 -13.85 18.19
C LYS A 152 8.33 -14.27 17.35
N GLU A 153 8.18 -15.25 16.46
CA GLU A 153 9.25 -15.65 15.54
C GLU A 153 9.46 -14.64 14.41
N GLN A 154 8.39 -13.96 13.97
CA GLN A 154 8.45 -12.98 12.87
C GLN A 154 8.93 -11.58 13.31
N GLU A 155 8.65 -11.16 14.55
CA GLU A 155 9.08 -9.85 15.07
C GLU A 155 10.60 -9.60 14.99
N PRO A 156 11.47 -10.54 15.40
CA PRO A 156 12.93 -10.40 15.27
C PRO A 156 13.37 -10.22 13.81
N SER A 157 12.70 -10.89 12.88
CA SER A 157 12.98 -10.80 11.44
C SER A 157 12.59 -9.44 10.86
N LEU A 158 11.45 -8.88 11.30
CA LEU A 158 10.98 -7.58 10.83
C LEU A 158 11.84 -6.44 11.38
N ASN A 159 12.20 -6.50 12.67
CA ASN A 159 13.08 -5.50 13.29
C ASN A 159 14.47 -5.51 12.64
N LYS A 160 15.00 -6.70 12.32
CA LYS A 160 16.25 -6.82 11.56
C LYS A 160 16.12 -6.19 10.17
N LEU A 161 15.05 -6.48 9.43
CA LEU A 161 14.82 -5.89 8.11
C LEU A 161 14.71 -4.36 8.15
N MET A 162 14.00 -3.81 9.14
CA MET A 162 13.90 -2.36 9.34
C MET A 162 15.25 -1.75 9.69
N SER A 163 16.05 -2.41 10.52
CA SER A 163 17.40 -1.97 10.86
C SER A 163 18.33 -1.99 9.65
N ASP A 164 18.27 -3.05 8.84
CA ASP A 164 19.07 -3.21 7.63
C ASP A 164 18.71 -2.12 6.60
N TYR A 165 17.41 -1.89 6.39
CA TYR A 165 16.94 -0.82 5.49
C TYR A 165 17.38 0.56 5.96
N LYS A 166 17.26 0.85 7.26
CA LYS A 166 17.69 2.13 7.83
C LYS A 166 19.20 2.33 7.66
N SER A 167 20.00 1.31 7.99
CA SER A 167 21.45 1.36 7.84
C SER A 167 21.87 1.59 6.38
N GLU A 168 21.22 0.92 5.44
CA GLU A 168 21.54 1.06 4.02
C GLU A 168 21.14 2.44 3.47
N THR A 169 20.01 2.98 3.94
CA THR A 169 19.58 4.35 3.61
C THR A 169 20.60 5.37 4.12
N GLU A 170 21.06 5.23 5.36
CA GLU A 170 22.08 6.12 5.95
C GLU A 170 23.41 6.07 5.18
N LYS A 171 23.85 4.88 4.73
CA LYS A 171 25.06 4.76 3.88
C LYS A 171 24.87 5.45 2.54
N MET A 172 23.69 5.32 1.92
CA MET A 172 23.41 5.96 0.64
C MET A 172 23.40 7.49 0.76
N ASP A 173 22.82 8.02 1.84
CA ASP A 173 22.84 9.46 2.13
C ASP A 173 24.27 9.97 2.34
N GLN A 174 25.10 9.24 3.09
CA GLN A 174 26.52 9.59 3.27
C GLN A 174 27.28 9.58 1.94
N TYR A 175 27.02 8.60 1.08
CA TYR A 175 27.61 8.53 -0.24
C TYR A 175 27.22 9.75 -1.09
N ILE A 176 25.92 10.08 -1.15
CA ILE A 176 25.42 11.25 -1.89
C ILE A 176 26.08 12.54 -1.38
N GLN A 177 26.17 12.73 -0.06
CA GLN A 177 26.83 13.88 0.52
C GLN A 177 28.31 13.97 0.15
N SER A 178 29.02 12.84 0.14
CA SER A 178 30.43 12.80 -0.25
C SER A 178 30.64 13.16 -1.73
N GLU A 179 29.80 12.65 -2.62
CA GLU A 179 29.82 12.96 -4.05
C GLU A 179 29.49 14.44 -4.31
N MET A 180 28.46 14.98 -3.65
CA MET A 180 28.13 16.40 -3.75
C MET A 180 29.29 17.29 -3.31
N LYS A 181 30.00 16.90 -2.24
CA LYS A 181 31.18 17.62 -1.77
C LYS A 181 32.30 17.59 -2.81
N ILE A 182 32.62 16.43 -3.37
CA ILE A 182 33.64 16.29 -4.42
C ILE A 182 33.31 17.19 -5.63
N GLN A 183 32.05 17.20 -6.06
CA GLN A 183 31.60 18.04 -7.16
C GLN A 183 31.71 19.53 -6.83
N THR A 184 31.34 19.92 -5.60
CA THR A 184 31.46 21.30 -5.12
C THR A 184 32.91 21.76 -5.13
N ASP A 185 33.81 20.95 -4.58
CA ASP A 185 35.25 21.22 -4.52
C ASP A 185 35.84 21.35 -5.94
N ALA A 186 35.42 20.49 -6.87
CA ALA A 186 35.86 20.53 -8.26
C ALA A 186 35.41 21.81 -8.99
N VAL A 187 34.17 22.26 -8.75
CA VAL A 187 33.67 23.53 -9.30
C VAL A 187 34.43 24.71 -8.70
N GLN A 188 34.63 24.72 -7.38
CA GLN A 188 35.35 25.78 -6.69
C GLN A 188 36.80 25.89 -7.18
N LEU A 189 37.49 24.76 -7.35
CA LEU A 189 38.83 24.72 -7.92
C LEU A 189 38.87 25.30 -9.34
N LYS A 190 37.90 24.97 -10.20
CA LYS A 190 37.80 25.54 -11.56
C LYS A 190 37.57 27.05 -11.53
N LEU A 191 36.75 27.55 -10.61
CA LEU A 191 36.51 28.98 -10.44
C LEU A 191 37.77 29.72 -9.99
N GLU A 192 38.50 29.18 -9.02
CA GLU A 192 39.77 29.76 -8.56
C GLU A 192 40.82 29.78 -9.66
N GLN A 193 40.94 28.70 -10.44
CA GLN A 193 41.85 28.65 -11.59
C GLN A 193 41.49 29.71 -12.64
N ARG A 194 40.20 29.91 -12.94
CA ARG A 194 39.74 30.97 -13.84
C ARG A 194 40.06 32.35 -13.29
N LYS A 195 39.83 32.60 -12.00
CA LYS A 195 40.14 33.88 -11.34
C LYS A 195 41.63 34.19 -11.42
N LYS A 196 42.51 33.22 -11.14
CA LYS A 196 43.97 33.38 -11.27
C LYS A 196 44.40 33.69 -12.72
N LYS A 197 43.81 33.02 -13.71
CA LYS A 197 44.08 33.31 -15.14
C LYS A 197 43.68 34.74 -15.51
N LEU A 198 42.52 35.21 -15.04
CA LEU A 198 42.04 36.57 -15.30
C LEU A 198 42.98 37.63 -14.70
N ILE A 199 43.39 37.44 -13.43
CA ILE A 199 44.34 38.34 -12.76
C ILE A 199 45.68 38.38 -13.51
N ASN A 200 46.19 37.23 -13.94
CA ASN A 200 47.44 37.18 -14.70
C ASN A 200 47.32 37.86 -16.07
N GLN A 201 46.17 37.76 -16.73
CA GLN A 201 45.91 38.47 -17.98
C GLN A 201 45.87 39.98 -17.77
N GLN A 202 45.20 40.44 -16.72
CA GLN A 202 45.13 41.86 -16.36
C GLN A 202 46.52 42.42 -16.01
N ASN A 203 47.32 41.69 -15.23
CA ASN A 203 48.69 42.08 -14.89
C ASN A 203 49.63 42.12 -16.10
N ARG A 204 49.38 41.29 -17.14
CA ARG A 204 50.14 41.37 -18.39
C ARG A 204 49.82 42.64 -19.17
N LEU A 205 48.52 42.99 -19.29
CA LEU A 205 48.09 44.21 -19.96
C LEU A 205 48.70 45.47 -19.31
N PHE A 206 48.68 45.55 -17.98
CA PHE A 206 49.30 46.66 -17.25
C PHE A 206 50.83 46.74 -17.39
N ARG A 207 51.53 45.63 -17.68
CA ARG A 207 52.99 45.66 -17.92
C ARG A 207 53.35 46.08 -19.34
N THR A 208 52.52 45.74 -20.33
CA THR A 208 52.75 46.16 -21.72
C THR A 208 52.49 47.66 -21.90
N GLU A 209 51.51 48.24 -21.21
CA GLU A 209 51.24 49.69 -21.30
C GLU A 209 52.33 50.56 -20.64
N ALA A 210 53.09 50.01 -19.69
CA ALA A 210 54.20 50.72 -19.03
C ALA A 210 55.52 50.65 -19.82
N SER A 211 55.59 49.90 -20.93
CA SER A 211 56.82 49.68 -21.71
C SER A 211 56.84 50.40 -23.06
N ASP A 212 55.76 51.09 -23.43
CA ASP A 212 55.64 51.81 -24.71
C ASP A 212 55.98 53.31 -24.60
N ASP A 213 56.52 53.78 -23.45
CA ASP A 213 56.91 55.18 -23.22
C ASP A 213 58.44 55.38 -23.08
N GLU A 214 59.23 54.65 -23.86
CA GLU A 214 60.66 54.98 -24.11
C GLU A 214 60.83 55.56 -25.53
N SER A 215 60.16 56.68 -25.80
CA SER A 215 60.56 57.60 -26.86
C SER A 215 61.35 58.75 -26.23
N THR A 216 62.54 58.48 -25.70
CA THR A 216 63.46 59.53 -25.27
C THR A 216 64.10 60.15 -26.53
N PRO A 217 63.87 61.45 -26.83
CA PRO A 217 64.48 62.06 -28.00
C PRO A 217 65.99 62.18 -27.79
N GLN A 218 66.78 61.53 -28.66
CA GLN A 218 68.21 61.74 -28.73
C GLN A 218 68.49 63.19 -29.13
N LEU A 219 69.07 63.96 -28.22
CA LEU A 219 69.65 65.27 -28.53
C LEU A 219 70.88 65.05 -29.43
N GLN A 220 70.80 65.50 -30.67
CA GLN A 220 71.96 65.62 -31.55
C GLN A 220 72.92 66.70 -31.03
N PRO A 221 74.23 66.48 -31.09
CA PRO A 221 75.20 67.51 -30.74
C PRO A 221 75.17 68.62 -31.81
N PHE A 222 75.10 69.86 -31.37
CA PHE A 222 75.30 71.04 -32.20
C PHE A 222 76.79 71.19 -32.49
N ASP A 223 77.14 71.28 -33.77
CA ASP A 223 78.43 71.82 -34.26
C ASP A 223 78.41 73.36 -34.23
#